data_AF-A0A2L2Z0A5-F1
#
_entry.id   AF-A0A2L2Z0A5-F1
#
_cell.length_a   1.000
_cell.length_b   1.000
_cell.length_c   1.000
_cell.angle_alpha   90.00
_cell.angle_beta   90.00
_cell.angle_gamma   90.00
#
_symmetry.space_group_name_H-M   'P 1'
#
loop_
_entity.id
_entity.type
_entity.pdbx_description
1 polymer ?
#
loop_
_entity_poly.entity_id
_entity_poly.type
_entity_poly.pdbx_seq_one_letter_code
_entity_poly.pdbx_strand_id
1 'polypeptide(L)'
;MPAQIAQLLKNSEDWSFDVFTLNSVAGGQCLRYMGHYLLNRFGLIQKFKIPTAALESFLVQIENGYERYRNPYHNNMHAADVTQTVAYLLCQAGLANWLTDIEIFA
;
A
#
# COMPACT_ATOMS: atom_id res chain seq x y z
N MET A 1 6.69 11.78 1.62
CA MET A 1 5.84 11.48 0.46
C MET A 1 5.49 12.79 -0.26
N PRO A 2 5.58 12.87 -1.60
CA PRO A 2 5.14 14.03 -2.38
C PRO A 2 3.65 14.37 -2.18
N ALA A 3 3.29 15.65 -2.21
CA ALA A 3 1.92 16.12 -1.91
C ALA A 3 0.86 15.55 -2.87
N GLN A 4 1.18 15.45 -4.17
CA GLN A 4 0.26 14.91 -5.17
C GLN A 4 -0.06 13.43 -4.92
N ILE A 5 0.95 12.63 -4.57
CA ILE A 5 0.79 11.22 -4.22
C ILE A 5 -0.05 11.08 -2.94
N ALA A 6 0.23 11.90 -1.93
CA ALA A 6 -0.55 11.92 -0.70
C ALA A 6 -2.03 12.26 -0.95
N GLN A 7 -2.30 13.17 -1.91
CA GLN A 7 -3.67 13.53 -2.26
C GLN A 7 -4.41 12.40 -2.98
N LEU A 8 -3.74 11.67 -3.89
CA LEU A 8 -4.33 10.50 -4.55
C LEU A 8 -4.66 9.41 -3.52
N LEU A 9 -3.73 9.12 -2.61
CA LEU A 9 -3.90 8.04 -1.63
C LEU A 9 -5.03 8.28 -0.63
N LYS A 10 -5.46 9.53 -0.39
CA LYS A 10 -6.67 9.81 0.40
C LYS A 10 -7.93 9.19 -0.20
N ASN A 11 -7.95 8.98 -1.51
CA ASN A 11 -9.08 8.36 -2.21
C ASN A 11 -8.96 6.83 -2.27
N SER A 12 -7.95 6.22 -1.64
CA SER A 12 -7.76 4.75 -1.63
C SER A 12 -8.86 3.99 -0.88
N GLU A 13 -9.77 4.68 -0.21
CA GLU A 13 -10.95 4.09 0.40
C GLU A 13 -12.12 3.88 -0.59
N ASP A 14 -12.01 4.43 -1.80
CA ASP A 14 -12.99 4.26 -2.86
C ASP A 14 -12.71 2.97 -3.66
N TRP A 15 -13.77 2.26 -4.03
CA TRP A 15 -13.66 1.08 -4.90
C TRP A 15 -13.16 1.45 -6.30
N SER A 16 -13.45 2.66 -6.76
CA SER A 16 -13.01 3.21 -8.04
C SER A 16 -11.61 3.81 -8.01
N PHE A 17 -10.82 3.52 -6.97
CA PHE A 17 -9.44 3.99 -6.86
C PHE A 17 -8.60 3.58 -8.08
N ASP A 18 -7.96 4.57 -8.72
CA ASP A 18 -7.15 4.35 -9.91
C ASP A 18 -5.67 4.13 -9.56
N VAL A 19 -5.30 2.85 -9.43
CA VAL A 19 -3.91 2.43 -9.19
C VAL A 19 -2.97 2.76 -10.35
N PHE A 20 -3.46 2.87 -11.58
CA PHE A 20 -2.63 3.22 -12.74
C PHE A 20 -2.20 4.68 -12.65
N THR A 21 -3.12 5.59 -12.30
CA THR A 21 -2.81 6.99 -12.05
C THR A 21 -1.83 7.15 -10.90
N LEU A 22 -2.01 6.39 -9.80
CA LEU A 22 -1.03 6.37 -8.71
C LEU A 22 0.35 5.97 -9.22
N ASN A 23 0.46 4.88 -9.99
CA ASN A 23 1.75 4.39 -10.50
C ASN A 23 2.44 5.41 -11.41
N SER A 24 1.69 6.06 -12.30
CA SER A 24 2.23 7.09 -13.18
C SER A 24 2.79 8.27 -12.38
N VAL A 25 2.02 8.82 -11.44
CA VAL A 25 2.43 9.96 -10.61
C VAL A 25 3.56 9.59 -9.63
N ALA A 26 3.59 8.34 -9.18
CA ALA A 26 4.64 7.80 -8.31
C ALA A 26 5.95 7.47 -9.04
N GLY A 27 6.03 7.65 -10.36
CA GLY A 27 7.23 7.31 -11.13
C GLY A 27 7.55 5.82 -11.08
N GLY A 28 6.52 4.97 -11.08
CA GLY A 28 6.68 3.52 -10.98
C GLY A 28 6.79 2.99 -9.54
N GLN A 29 6.57 3.83 -8.51
CA GLN A 29 6.78 3.47 -7.11
C GLN A 29 5.49 3.32 -6.28
N CYS A 30 4.41 2.85 -6.92
CA CYS A 30 3.09 2.81 -6.30
C CYS A 30 3.00 1.89 -5.07
N LEU A 31 3.65 0.73 -5.08
CA LEU A 31 3.57 -0.26 -4.00
C LEU A 31 4.22 0.28 -2.72
N ARG A 32 5.39 0.92 -2.85
CA ARG A 32 6.07 1.58 -1.72
C ARG A 32 5.18 2.62 -1.07
N TYR A 33 4.59 3.51 -1.86
CA TYR A 33 3.75 4.58 -1.32
C TYR A 33 2.43 4.06 -0.74
N MET A 34 1.78 3.08 -1.40
CA MET A 34 0.55 2.45 -0.91
C MET A 34 0.79 1.72 0.42
N GLY A 35 1.83 0.89 0.49
CA GLY A 35 2.18 0.13 1.70
C GLY A 35 2.50 1.06 2.88
N HIS A 36 3.34 2.07 2.67
CA HIS A 36 3.63 3.05 3.73
C HIS A 36 2.38 3.81 4.16
N TYR A 37 1.52 4.21 3.22
CA TYR A 37 0.29 4.95 3.53
C TYR A 37 -0.68 4.12 4.38
N LEU A 38 -0.95 2.88 3.98
CA LEU A 38 -1.90 2.01 4.67
C LEU A 38 -1.42 1.57 6.04
N LEU A 39 -0.14 1.18 6.18
CA LEU A 39 0.43 0.85 7.50
C LEU A 39 0.37 2.04 8.47
N ASN A 40 0.56 3.27 7.96
CA ASN A 40 0.40 4.48 8.76
C ASN A 40 -1.07 4.76 9.09
N ARG A 41 -1.98 4.62 8.10
CA ARG A 41 -3.42 4.83 8.27
C ARG A 41 -4.04 3.87 9.28
N PHE A 42 -3.61 2.61 9.28
CA PHE A 42 -4.02 1.61 10.27
C PHE A 42 -3.29 1.74 11.62
N GLY A 43 -2.38 2.70 11.78
CA GLY A 43 -1.64 2.92 13.03
C GLY A 43 -0.63 1.80 13.37
N LEU A 44 -0.36 0.88 12.45
CA LEU A 44 0.42 -0.34 12.69
C LEU A 44 1.92 -0.03 12.87
N ILE A 45 2.42 1.03 12.21
CA ILE A 45 3.80 1.49 12.37
C ILE A 45 4.06 1.85 13.84
N GLN A 46 3.19 2.66 14.45
CA GLN A 46 3.34 3.07 15.85
C GLN A 46 3.09 1.88 16.79
N LYS A 47 2.02 1.12 16.54
CA LYS A 47 1.58 0.03 17.40
C LYS A 47 2.63 -1.07 17.56
N PHE A 48 3.23 -1.50 16.45
CA PHE A 48 4.27 -2.53 16.44
C PHE A 48 5.69 -1.96 16.50
N LYS A 49 5.84 -0.65 16.70
CA LYS A 49 7.13 0.04 16.83
C LYS A 49 8.06 -0.24 15.64
N ILE A 50 7.49 -0.26 14.44
CA ILE A 50 8.22 -0.54 13.20
C ILE A 50 9.17 0.63 12.92
N PRO A 51 10.49 0.43 12.86
CA PRO A 51 11.41 1.51 12.55
C PRO A 51 11.16 2.04 11.13
N THR A 52 10.88 3.34 10.99
CA THR A 52 10.51 3.95 9.70
C THR A 52 11.57 3.72 8.62
N ALA A 53 12.85 3.80 8.98
CA ALA A 53 13.95 3.54 8.04
C ALA A 53 13.99 2.08 7.56
N ALA A 54 13.67 1.12 8.44
CA ALA A 54 13.60 -0.28 8.09
C ALA A 54 12.40 -0.57 7.19
N LEU A 55 11.24 0.03 7.48
CA LEU A 55 10.05 -0.07 6.64
C LEU A 55 10.28 0.50 5.24
N GLU A 56 10.86 1.69 5.14
CA GLU A 56 11.16 2.32 3.85
C GLU A 56 12.12 1.45 3.02
N SER A 57 13.20 0.96 3.65
CA SER A 57 14.15 0.04 3.00
C SER A 57 13.46 -1.24 2.54
N PHE A 58 12.61 -1.84 3.38
CA PHE A 58 11.85 -3.04 3.06
C PHE A 58 10.94 -2.83 1.85
N LEU A 59 10.14 -1.76 1.84
CA LEU A 59 9.20 -1.47 0.75
C LEU A 59 9.91 -1.20 -0.57
N VAL A 60 11.05 -0.50 -0.56
CA VAL A 60 11.90 -0.33 -1.75
C VAL A 60 12.39 -1.67 -2.29
N GLN A 61 12.82 -2.58 -1.42
CA GLN A 61 13.34 -3.89 -1.83
C GLN A 61 12.24 -4.81 -2.36
N ILE A 62 11.04 -4.79 -1.78
CA ILE A 62 9.87 -5.51 -2.30
C ILE A 62 9.51 -5.00 -3.69
N GLU A 63 9.46 -3.69 -3.88
CA GLU A 63 9.12 -3.09 -5.17
C GLU A 63 10.13 -3.45 -6.26
N ASN A 64 11.44 -3.35 -5.97
CA ASN A 64 12.50 -3.81 -6.86
C ASN A 64 12.40 -5.30 -7.19
N GLY A 65 11.94 -6.12 -6.23
CA GLY A 65 11.71 -7.54 -6.41
C GLY A 65 10.63 -7.85 -7.45
N TYR A 66 9.51 -7.12 -7.40
CA TYR A 66 8.43 -7.24 -8.39
C TYR A 66 8.88 -6.80 -9.79
N GLU A 67 9.69 -5.75 -9.90
CA GLU A 67 10.13 -5.20 -11.18
C GLU A 67 11.28 -5.97 -11.84
N ARG A 68 11.91 -6.92 -11.12
CA ARG A 68 13.09 -7.67 -11.58
C ARG A 68 12.95 -8.28 -12.97
N TYR A 69 11.78 -8.82 -13.30
CA TYR A 69 11.53 -9.52 -14.56
C TYR A 69 10.67 -8.72 -15.55
N ARG A 70 10.26 -7.50 -15.19
CA ARG A 70 9.37 -6.65 -16.00
C ARG A 70 8.14 -7.41 -16.49
N ASN A 71 7.51 -8.16 -15.57
CA ASN A 71 6.32 -8.93 -15.89
C ASN A 71 5.19 -7.97 -16.33
N PRO A 72 4.43 -8.30 -17.40
CA PRO A 72 3.38 -7.40 -17.88
C PRO A 72 2.22 -7.24 -16.89
N TYR A 73 1.98 -8.24 -16.01
CA TYR A 73 0.88 -8.21 -15.04
C TYR A 73 1.34 -8.43 -13.59
N HIS A 74 2.12 -9.47 -13.31
CA HIS A 74 2.64 -9.75 -11.96
C HIS A 74 3.81 -8.81 -11.59
N ASN A 75 3.50 -7.52 -11.47
CA ASN A 75 4.40 -6.40 -11.21
C ASN A 75 3.98 -5.66 -9.94
N ASN A 76 4.70 -4.58 -9.61
CA ASN A 76 4.45 -3.84 -8.37
C ASN A 76 3.08 -3.17 -8.32
N MET A 77 2.53 -2.76 -9.47
CA MET A 77 1.21 -2.14 -9.58
C MET A 77 0.12 -3.13 -9.22
N HIS A 78 0.20 -4.37 -9.70
CA HIS A 78 -0.74 -5.40 -9.29
C HIS A 78 -0.68 -5.69 -7.78
N ALA A 79 0.52 -5.70 -7.19
CA ALA A 79 0.65 -5.84 -5.74
C ALA A 79 0.03 -4.66 -4.97
N ALA A 80 0.18 -3.43 -5.48
CA ALA A 80 -0.42 -2.24 -4.89
C ALA A 80 -1.96 -2.29 -4.99
N ASP A 81 -2.49 -2.74 -6.12
CA ASP A 81 -3.92 -2.93 -6.39
C ASP A 81 -4.56 -3.93 -5.42
N VAL A 82 -3.94 -5.11 -5.27
CA VAL A 82 -4.39 -6.13 -4.31
C VAL A 82 -4.34 -5.58 -2.88
N THR A 83 -3.26 -4.89 -2.50
CA THR A 83 -3.11 -4.31 -1.15
C THR A 83 -4.21 -3.29 -0.85
N GLN A 84 -4.51 -2.39 -1.80
CA GLN A 84 -5.59 -1.42 -1.66
C GLN A 84 -6.96 -2.08 -1.62
N THR A 85 -7.20 -3.09 -2.47
CA THR A 85 -8.47 -3.85 -2.48
C THR A 85 -8.71 -4.53 -1.14
N VAL A 86 -7.71 -5.18 -0.56
CA VAL A 86 -7.83 -5.79 0.78
C VAL A 86 -8.08 -4.73 1.84
N ALA A 87 -7.39 -3.59 1.80
CA ALA A 87 -7.66 -2.48 2.71
C ALA A 87 -9.08 -1.91 2.57
N TYR A 88 -9.63 -1.85 1.36
CA TYR A 88 -11.03 -1.51 1.11
C TYR A 88 -11.96 -2.51 1.79
N LEU A 89 -11.75 -3.81 1.59
CA LEU A 89 -12.58 -4.86 2.21
C LEU A 89 -12.50 -4.84 3.74
N LEU A 90 -11.32 -4.61 4.30
CA LEU A 90 -11.12 -4.46 5.74
C LEU A 90 -11.99 -3.33 6.32
N CYS A 91 -12.00 -2.16 5.68
CA CYS A 91 -12.75 -1.00 6.15
C CYS A 91 -14.23 -1.03 5.76
N GLN A 92 -14.52 -1.09 4.47
CA GLN A 92 -15.85 -0.84 3.91
C GLN A 92 -16.77 -2.06 4.01
N ALA A 93 -16.23 -3.28 3.95
CA ALA A 93 -17.00 -4.50 4.22
C ALA A 93 -17.00 -4.89 5.71
N GLY A 94 -16.31 -4.12 6.56
CA GLY A 94 -16.32 -4.28 8.02
C GLY A 94 -15.54 -5.49 8.55
N LEU A 95 -14.67 -6.11 7.74
CA LEU A 95 -13.88 -7.28 8.16
C LEU A 95 -12.90 -6.93 9.30
N ALA A 96 -12.42 -5.68 9.36
CA ALA A 96 -11.53 -5.22 10.44
C ALA A 96 -12.16 -5.36 11.85
N ASN A 97 -13.49 -5.42 11.96
CA ASN A 97 -14.16 -5.60 13.26
C ASN A 97 -13.99 -7.03 13.85
N TRP A 98 -13.56 -7.98 13.01
CA TRP A 98 -13.42 -9.39 13.36
C TRP A 98 -11.96 -9.84 13.41
N LEU A 99 -11.03 -8.94 13.12
CA LEU A 99 -9.61 -9.20 13.05
C LEU A 99 -8.88 -8.40 14.11
N THR A 100 -7.89 -9.03 14.72
CA THR A 100 -6.91 -8.37 15.58
C THR A 100 -5.96 -7.52 14.75
N ASP A 101 -5.26 -6.57 15.38
CA ASP A 101 -4.30 -5.74 14.65
C ASP A 101 -3.15 -6.54 14.04
N ILE A 102 -2.81 -7.71 14.60
CA ILE A 102 -1.79 -8.58 14.02
C ILE A 102 -2.31 -9.30 12.78
N GLU A 103 -3.60 -9.64 12.73
CA GLU A 103 -4.24 -10.21 11.54
C GLU A 103 -4.47 -9.15 10.46
N ILE A 104 -4.71 -7.89 10.82
CA ILE A 104 -4.75 -6.76 9.88
C ILE A 104 -3.36 -6.47 9.31
N PHE A 105 -2.30 -6.73 10.08
CA PHE A 105 -0.91 -6.53 9.65
C PHE A 105 -0.36 -7.65 8.77
N ALA A 106 -0.86 -8.88 8.93
CA ALA A 106 -0.41 -10.08 8.21
C ALA A 106 -0.84 -10.09 6.73
#